data_AF-A0A812TVB1-F1
#
_entry.id   AF-A0A812TVB1-F1
#
_cell.length_a   1.000
_cell.length_b   1.000
_cell.length_c   1.000
_cell.angle_alpha   90.00
_cell.angle_beta   90.00
_cell.angle_gamma   90.00
#
_symmetry.space_group_name_H-M   'P 1'
#
loop_
_entity.id
_entity.type
_entity.pdbx_description
1 polymer ?
#
loop_
_entity_poly.entity_id
_entity_poly.type
_entity_poly.pdbx_seq_one_letter_code
_entity_poly.pdbx_strand_id
1 'polypeptide(L)'
;MRWAGDPLLEKVIRSQMWYIQQSFAGWAHFPEHAAKEMNHTLVRDLLLHFHSSDFNVHSSSFYLMLSFADDWMPHVQEAFGFGLLGLLDLLLLSPKEHWGRKKFILMVLESISPSLGSAQRQRWVDVLTRLLKQEDAREKQEVIISNIEIFYSADKDPRSTFPEADARLEEIQRSRSTTEAVRKSLFSMRFPLGQP
;
A
#
# COMPACT_ATOMS: atom_id res chain seq x y z
N MET A 1 -9.09 -25.24 2.67
CA MET A 1 -7.96 -24.75 3.47
C MET A 1 -7.81 -25.62 4.71
N ARG A 2 -6.72 -26.38 4.85
CA ARG A 2 -6.42 -27.14 6.07
C ARG A 2 -5.47 -26.31 6.92
N TRP A 3 -6.03 -25.57 7.87
CA TRP A 3 -5.32 -24.87 8.94
C TRP A 3 -4.94 -25.81 10.11
N ALA A 4 -5.36 -27.07 10.02
CA ALA A 4 -5.19 -28.10 11.03
C ALA A 4 -3.74 -28.58 11.06
N GLY A 5 -2.90 -27.94 11.87
CA GLY A 5 -1.51 -28.35 12.07
C GLY A 5 -0.75 -27.48 13.05
N ASP A 6 -1.12 -26.21 13.19
CA ASP A 6 -0.54 -25.29 14.17
C ASP A 6 -1.64 -24.74 15.10
N PRO A 7 -1.75 -25.30 16.32
CA PRO A 7 -2.75 -24.88 17.30
C PRO A 7 -2.63 -23.41 17.72
N LEU A 8 -1.43 -22.83 17.65
CA LEU A 8 -1.18 -21.45 18.04
C LEU A 8 -1.67 -20.50 16.95
N LEU A 9 -1.34 -20.80 15.68
CA LEU A 9 -1.81 -20.05 14.52
C LEU A 9 -3.33 -20.12 14.38
N GLU A 10 -3.90 -21.31 14.57
CA GLU A 10 -5.36 -21.50 14.55
C GLU A 10 -6.04 -20.68 15.66
N LYS A 11 -5.44 -20.64 16.85
CA LYS A 11 -5.96 -19.84 17.96
C LYS A 11 -5.86 -18.34 17.68
N VAL A 12 -4.74 -17.85 17.13
CA VAL A 12 -4.57 -16.44 16.75
C VAL A 12 -5.58 -16.03 15.70
N ILE A 13 -5.73 -16.82 14.62
CA ILE A 13 -6.69 -16.53 13.54
C ILE A 13 -8.13 -16.57 14.07
N ARG A 14 -8.49 -17.58 14.87
CA ARG A 14 -9.85 -17.68 15.47
C ARG A 14 -10.12 -16.54 16.44
N SER A 15 -9.17 -16.15 17.28
CA SER A 15 -9.31 -15.03 18.19
C SER A 15 -9.46 -13.71 17.42
N GLN A 16 -8.63 -13.48 16.39
CA GLN A 16 -8.73 -12.28 15.56
C GLN A 16 -10.05 -12.24 14.76
N MET A 17 -10.46 -13.34 14.14
CA MET A 17 -11.77 -13.44 13.48
C MET A 17 -12.93 -13.22 14.45
N TRP A 18 -12.84 -13.72 15.68
CA TRP A 18 -13.84 -13.51 16.71
C TRP A 18 -13.92 -12.04 17.12
N TYR A 19 -12.78 -11.38 17.38
CA TYR A 19 -12.75 -9.95 17.71
C TYR A 19 -13.36 -9.09 16.61
N ILE A 20 -13.13 -9.48 15.36
CA ILE A 20 -13.63 -8.78 14.19
C ILE A 20 -15.13 -9.01 14.01
N GLN A 21 -15.62 -10.24 14.16
CA GLN A 21 -17.07 -10.50 14.20
C GLN A 21 -17.80 -9.66 15.25
N GLN A 22 -17.17 -9.41 16.41
CA GLN A 22 -17.76 -8.59 17.46
C GLN A 22 -17.77 -7.08 17.11
N SER A 23 -16.76 -6.57 16.42
CA SER A 23 -16.74 -5.16 15.97
C SER A 23 -17.69 -4.90 14.80
N PHE A 24 -17.92 -5.90 13.94
CA PHE A 24 -18.84 -5.82 12.80
C PHE A 24 -20.31 -5.92 13.16
N ALA A 25 -20.66 -6.72 14.18
CA ALA A 25 -22.06 -7.06 14.40
C ALA A 25 -22.91 -5.87 14.89
N GLY A 26 -22.35 -4.77 15.40
CA GLY A 26 -23.13 -3.75 16.12
C GLY A 26 -23.86 -4.28 17.36
N TRP A 27 -23.70 -5.59 17.66
CA TRP A 27 -24.35 -6.34 18.73
C TRP A 27 -23.54 -6.33 20.01
N ALA A 28 -22.26 -5.98 19.91
CA ALA A 28 -21.45 -5.82 21.07
C ALA A 28 -21.65 -4.40 21.59
N HIS A 29 -22.41 -4.27 22.68
CA HIS A 29 -22.56 -3.05 23.47
C HIS A 29 -21.23 -2.66 24.16
N PHE A 30 -20.11 -2.68 23.43
CA PHE A 30 -18.85 -2.20 23.92
C PHE A 30 -18.88 -0.67 23.93
N PRO A 31 -18.41 -0.04 25.01
CA PRO A 31 -18.10 1.38 24.99
C PRO A 31 -17.15 1.68 23.81
N GLU A 32 -17.37 2.78 23.10
CA GLU A 32 -16.58 3.19 21.92
C GLU A 32 -15.06 3.15 22.18
N HIS A 33 -14.64 3.50 23.40
CA HIS A 33 -13.26 3.40 23.86
C HIS A 33 -12.70 1.97 23.81
N ALA A 34 -13.47 0.97 24.27
CA ALA A 34 -13.03 -0.42 24.27
C ALA A 34 -12.91 -0.98 22.85
N ALA A 35 -13.87 -0.63 21.97
CA ALA A 35 -13.78 -0.97 20.55
C ALA A 35 -12.53 -0.37 19.90
N LYS A 36 -12.22 0.89 20.20
CA LYS A 36 -11.02 1.57 19.71
C LYS A 36 -9.73 0.89 20.18
N GLU A 37 -9.59 0.60 21.47
CA GLU A 37 -8.42 -0.07 22.03
C GLU A 37 -8.21 -1.49 21.44
N MET A 38 -9.30 -2.23 21.25
CA MET A 38 -9.29 -3.54 20.61
C MET A 38 -8.86 -3.46 19.14
N ASN A 39 -9.40 -2.49 18.39
CA ASN A 39 -9.02 -2.27 17.00
C ASN A 39 -7.54 -1.88 16.86
N HIS A 40 -7.01 -1.04 17.75
CA HIS A 40 -5.59 -0.70 17.77
C HIS A 40 -4.69 -1.92 18.04
N THR A 41 -5.10 -2.80 18.96
CA THR A 41 -4.38 -4.03 19.28
C THR A 41 -4.38 -5.00 18.10
N LEU A 42 -5.54 -5.20 17.47
CA LEU A 42 -5.69 -6.03 16.28
C LEU A 42 -4.81 -5.53 15.12
N VAL A 43 -4.88 -4.23 14.83
CA VAL A 43 -4.06 -3.58 13.79
C VAL A 43 -2.57 -3.81 14.07
N ARG A 44 -2.13 -3.56 15.31
CA ARG A 44 -0.73 -3.78 15.70
C ARG A 44 -0.31 -5.23 15.47
N ASP A 45 -1.11 -6.18 15.93
CA ASP A 45 -0.77 -7.60 15.86
C ASP A 45 -0.75 -8.11 14.40
N LEU A 46 -1.69 -7.66 13.57
CA LEU A 46 -1.68 -7.96 12.12
C LEU A 46 -0.41 -7.43 11.44
N LEU A 47 -0.01 -6.18 11.75
CA LEU A 47 1.22 -5.58 11.20
C LEU A 47 2.48 -6.30 11.70
N LEU A 48 2.52 -6.72 12.97
CA LEU A 48 3.62 -7.51 13.51
C LEU A 48 3.73 -8.87 12.81
N HIS A 49 2.61 -9.56 12.64
CA HIS A 49 2.56 -10.88 12.00
C HIS A 49 2.83 -10.82 10.49
N PHE A 50 2.56 -9.69 9.83
CA PHE A 50 2.99 -9.46 8.45
C PHE A 50 4.51 -9.55 8.26
N HIS A 51 5.29 -9.26 9.30
CA HIS A 51 6.75 -9.42 9.27
C HIS A 51 7.25 -10.80 9.69
N SER A 52 6.36 -11.72 10.05
CA SER A 52 6.75 -13.07 10.45
C SER A 52 7.59 -13.74 9.37
N SER A 53 8.64 -14.44 9.79
CA SER A 53 9.40 -15.36 8.93
C SER A 53 8.62 -16.65 8.63
N ASP A 54 7.58 -16.95 9.42
CA ASP A 54 6.66 -18.03 9.16
C ASP A 54 5.70 -17.65 8.02
N PHE A 55 5.77 -18.41 6.93
CA PHE A 55 4.95 -18.20 5.73
C PHE A 55 3.45 -18.27 6.03
N ASN A 56 3.00 -19.20 6.87
CA ASN A 56 1.58 -19.36 7.17
C ASN A 56 1.07 -18.19 8.01
N VAL A 57 1.85 -17.73 8.99
CA VAL A 57 1.53 -16.54 9.80
C VAL A 57 1.46 -15.31 8.89
N HIS A 58 2.50 -15.09 8.06
CA HIS A 58 2.56 -13.98 7.12
C HIS A 58 1.36 -13.98 6.16
N SER A 59 1.09 -15.11 5.50
CA SER A 59 -0.03 -15.24 4.55
C SER A 59 -1.39 -15.09 5.22
N SER A 60 -1.55 -15.58 6.45
CA SER A 60 -2.83 -15.43 7.16
C SER A 60 -3.08 -13.97 7.52
N SER A 61 -2.09 -13.27 8.06
CA SER A 61 -2.20 -11.83 8.32
C SER A 61 -2.41 -11.04 7.03
N PHE A 62 -1.76 -11.43 5.94
CA PHE A 62 -1.99 -10.87 4.61
C PHE A 62 -3.45 -10.98 4.18
N TYR A 63 -4.06 -12.18 4.25
CA TYR A 63 -5.44 -12.38 3.84
C TYR A 63 -6.42 -11.63 4.72
N LEU A 64 -6.20 -11.64 6.04
CA LEU A 64 -7.04 -10.93 6.98
C LEU A 64 -7.02 -9.42 6.68
N MET A 65 -5.83 -8.82 6.52
CA MET A 65 -5.72 -7.40 6.20
C MET A 65 -6.46 -7.00 4.91
N LEU A 66 -6.45 -7.83 3.85
CA LEU A 66 -7.23 -7.57 2.63
C LEU A 66 -8.74 -7.74 2.83
N SER A 67 -9.15 -8.87 3.39
CA SER A 67 -10.57 -9.16 3.60
C SER A 67 -11.26 -8.10 4.44
N PHE A 68 -10.51 -7.41 5.28
CA PHE A 68 -11.08 -6.43 6.18
C PHE A 68 -10.90 -4.99 5.74
N ALA A 69 -10.02 -4.72 4.78
CA ALA A 69 -9.82 -3.38 4.27
C ALA A 69 -11.11 -2.80 3.68
N ASP A 70 -11.89 -3.61 2.97
CA ASP A 70 -13.14 -3.18 2.32
C ASP A 70 -14.31 -3.04 3.31
N ASP A 71 -14.36 -3.90 4.33
CA ASP A 71 -15.52 -4.01 5.22
C ASP A 71 -15.39 -3.14 6.50
N TRP A 72 -14.19 -2.76 6.92
CA TRP A 72 -13.99 -2.06 8.20
C TRP A 72 -14.69 -0.69 8.30
N MET A 73 -15.09 -0.32 9.53
CA MET A 73 -15.61 1.01 9.81
C MET A 73 -14.54 2.09 9.49
N PRO A 74 -14.93 3.28 9.00
CA PRO A 74 -13.97 4.31 8.57
C PRO A 74 -12.90 4.68 9.61
N HIS A 75 -13.26 4.75 10.89
CA HIS A 75 -12.30 5.07 11.95
C HIS A 75 -11.26 3.96 12.21
N VAL A 76 -11.60 2.70 11.89
CA VAL A 76 -10.67 1.56 11.97
C VAL A 76 -9.75 1.56 10.76
N GLN A 77 -10.30 1.81 9.57
CA GLN A 77 -9.54 2.00 8.34
C GLN A 77 -8.54 3.16 8.48
N GLU A 78 -8.94 4.28 9.08
CA GLU A 78 -8.06 5.41 9.37
C GLU A 78 -6.89 5.01 10.28
N ALA A 79 -7.16 4.36 11.41
CA ALA A 79 -6.12 3.88 12.34
C ALA A 79 -5.17 2.87 11.66
N PHE A 80 -5.72 2.01 10.80
CA PHE A 80 -4.94 1.04 10.05
C PHE A 80 -4.05 1.69 8.99
N GLY A 81 -4.56 2.69 8.28
CA GLY A 81 -3.78 3.49 7.34
C GLY A 81 -2.56 4.13 7.99
N PHE A 82 -2.68 4.61 9.23
CA PHE A 82 -1.54 5.13 9.98
C PHE A 82 -0.45 4.08 10.19
N GLY A 83 -0.85 2.86 10.59
CA GLY A 83 0.06 1.75 10.81
C GLY A 83 0.74 1.28 9.51
N LEU A 84 -0.02 1.15 8.43
CA LEU A 84 0.49 0.76 7.10
C LEU A 84 1.45 1.80 6.51
N LEU A 85 1.20 3.09 6.71
CA LEU A 85 2.13 4.15 6.29
C LEU A 85 3.44 4.09 7.07
N GLY A 86 3.37 3.86 8.39
CA GLY A 86 4.56 3.64 9.21
C GLY A 86 5.35 2.39 8.79
N LEU A 87 4.64 1.32 8.43
CA LEU A 87 5.23 0.11 7.88
C LEU A 87 5.96 0.39 6.55
N LEU A 88 5.31 1.12 5.65
CA LEU A 88 5.90 1.48 4.35
C LEU A 88 7.14 2.37 4.51
N ASP A 89 7.14 3.30 5.48
CA ASP A 89 8.32 4.07 5.87
C ASP A 89 9.49 3.17 6.33
N LEU A 90 9.21 2.11 7.10
CA LEU A 90 10.24 1.14 7.50
C LEU A 90 10.76 0.34 6.31
N LEU A 91 9.88 -0.09 5.40
CA LEU A 91 10.27 -0.81 4.17
C LEU A 91 11.12 0.05 3.23
N LEU A 92 10.98 1.39 3.27
CA LEU A 92 11.84 2.31 2.52
C LEU A 92 13.29 2.34 3.04
N LEU A 93 13.52 2.00 4.32
CA LEU A 93 14.85 1.91 4.90
C LEU A 93 15.57 0.60 4.54
N SER A 94 14.83 -0.41 4.08
CA SER A 94 15.36 -1.72 3.73
C SER A 94 15.20 -2.01 2.23
N PRO A 95 16.14 -1.57 1.37
CA PRO A 95 16.07 -1.79 -0.07
C PRO A 95 16.12 -3.28 -0.47
N LYS A 96 16.49 -4.17 0.48
CA LYS A 96 16.49 -5.64 0.29
C LYS A 96 15.11 -6.26 0.50
N GLU A 97 14.14 -5.56 1.08
CA GLU A 97 12.83 -6.14 1.31
C GLU A 97 12.02 -6.31 0.01
N HIS A 98 11.26 -7.41 -0.03
CA HIS A 98 10.55 -7.86 -1.21
C HIS A 98 9.51 -6.83 -1.66
N TRP A 99 9.62 -6.38 -2.92
CA TRP A 99 8.62 -5.56 -3.61
C TRP A 99 7.18 -6.05 -3.42
N GLY A 100 6.97 -7.38 -3.31
CA GLY A 100 5.66 -7.96 -3.02
C GLY A 100 5.01 -7.42 -1.75
N ARG A 101 5.79 -7.15 -0.69
CA ARG A 101 5.30 -6.55 0.57
C ARG A 101 4.90 -5.09 0.37
N LYS A 102 5.74 -4.31 -0.30
CA LYS A 102 5.46 -2.90 -0.63
C LYS A 102 4.19 -2.80 -1.47
N LYS A 103 4.11 -3.58 -2.56
CA LYS A 103 2.93 -3.64 -3.44
C LYS A 103 1.66 -4.01 -2.69
N PHE A 104 1.73 -4.95 -1.76
CA PHE A 104 0.59 -5.32 -0.94
C PHE A 104 0.09 -4.17 -0.07
N ILE A 105 1.00 -3.50 0.64
CA ILE A 105 0.64 -2.35 1.48
C ILE A 105 -0.01 -1.26 0.63
N LEU A 106 0.51 -1.01 -0.58
CA LEU A 106 -0.11 -0.09 -1.53
C LEU A 106 -1.54 -0.49 -1.90
N MET A 107 -1.78 -1.76 -2.24
CA MET A 107 -3.14 -2.25 -2.54
C MET A 107 -4.11 -2.08 -1.37
N VAL A 108 -3.67 -2.36 -0.15
CA VAL A 108 -4.51 -2.19 1.04
C VAL A 108 -4.77 -0.71 1.31
N LEU A 109 -3.75 0.14 1.22
CA LEU A 109 -3.91 1.59 1.37
C LEU A 109 -4.87 2.16 0.31
N GLU A 110 -4.82 1.67 -0.92
CA GLU A 110 -5.76 1.99 -2.00
C GLU A 110 -7.21 1.69 -1.61
N SER A 111 -7.50 0.49 -1.11
CA SER A 111 -8.87 0.13 -0.67
C SER A 111 -9.40 1.00 0.47
N ILE A 112 -8.54 1.43 1.40
CA ILE A 112 -8.95 2.27 2.54
C ILE A 112 -8.78 3.77 2.28
N SER A 113 -8.31 4.16 1.09
CA SER A 113 -8.01 5.55 0.73
C SER A 113 -9.16 6.54 0.98
N PRO A 114 -10.45 6.18 0.78
CA PRO A 114 -11.56 7.11 1.04
C PRO A 114 -11.71 7.46 2.52
N SER A 115 -11.26 6.58 3.42
CA SER A 115 -11.38 6.73 4.88
C SER A 115 -10.18 7.39 5.53
N LEU A 116 -9.12 7.69 4.77
CA LEU A 116 -7.94 8.36 5.29
C LEU A 116 -8.19 9.85 5.54
N GLY A 117 -7.67 10.38 6.64
CA GLY A 117 -7.65 11.82 6.88
C GLY A 117 -6.72 12.56 5.92
N SER A 118 -6.89 13.89 5.79
CA SER A 118 -6.06 14.73 4.90
C SER A 118 -4.55 14.57 5.17
N ALA A 119 -4.14 14.59 6.45
CA ALA A 119 -2.75 14.41 6.83
C ALA A 119 -2.17 13.04 6.46
N GLN A 120 -2.99 11.99 6.49
CA GLN A 120 -2.57 10.65 6.09
C GLN A 120 -2.43 10.53 4.58
N ARG A 121 -3.35 11.14 3.82
CA ARG A 121 -3.24 11.21 2.36
C ARG A 121 -1.97 11.93 1.93
N GLN A 122 -1.67 13.08 2.56
CA GLN A 122 -0.41 13.80 2.33
C GLN A 122 0.79 12.91 2.61
N ARG A 123 0.84 12.30 3.80
CA ARG A 123 1.93 11.39 4.17
C ARG A 123 2.07 10.24 3.17
N TRP A 124 0.97 9.68 2.69
CA TRP A 124 1.01 8.60 1.70
C TRP A 124 1.62 9.08 0.38
N VAL A 125 1.22 10.24 -0.13
CA VAL A 125 1.83 10.82 -1.34
C VAL A 125 3.34 11.07 -1.15
N ASP A 126 3.77 11.53 0.04
CA ASP A 126 5.19 11.71 0.35
C ASP A 126 5.95 10.37 0.36
N VAL A 127 5.33 9.31 0.87
CA VAL A 127 5.88 7.94 0.84
C VAL A 127 5.96 7.42 -0.60
N LEU A 128 4.93 7.60 -1.41
CA LEU A 128 4.89 7.19 -2.82
C LEU A 128 5.99 7.90 -3.64
N THR A 129 6.16 9.20 -3.42
CA THR A 129 7.20 10.01 -4.07
C THR A 129 8.61 9.50 -3.71
N ARG A 130 8.85 9.15 -2.45
CA ARG A 130 10.12 8.53 -2.02
C ARG A 130 10.30 7.15 -2.64
N LEU A 131 9.24 6.35 -2.73
CA LEU A 131 9.31 5.02 -3.35
C LEU A 131 9.62 5.12 -4.85
N LEU A 132 9.05 6.09 -5.57
CA LEU A 132 9.39 6.40 -6.97
C LEU A 132 10.86 6.81 -7.17
N LYS A 133 11.52 7.33 -6.15
CA LYS A 133 12.95 7.66 -6.20
C LYS A 133 13.83 6.43 -6.02
N GLN A 134 13.35 5.38 -5.35
CA GLN A 134 14.11 4.17 -5.06
C GLN A 134 13.92 3.06 -6.10
N GLU A 135 12.82 3.06 -6.86
CA GLU A 135 12.48 1.97 -7.78
C GLU A 135 12.76 2.36 -9.24
N ASP A 136 13.70 1.64 -9.87
CA ASP A 136 14.07 1.85 -11.28
C ASP A 136 13.27 0.97 -12.25
N ALA A 137 12.66 -0.10 -11.74
CA ALA A 137 11.90 -1.02 -12.59
C ALA A 137 10.57 -0.37 -13.00
N ARG A 138 10.36 -0.25 -14.31
CA ARG A 138 9.19 0.40 -14.92
C ARG A 138 7.87 -0.13 -14.37
N GLU A 139 7.71 -1.45 -14.29
CA GLU A 139 6.51 -2.13 -13.78
C GLU A 139 6.18 -1.70 -12.35
N LYS A 140 7.21 -1.48 -11.52
CA LYS A 140 7.04 -1.02 -10.15
C LYS A 140 6.65 0.45 -10.10
N GLN A 141 7.33 1.29 -10.90
CA GLN A 141 6.98 2.70 -11.03
C GLN A 141 5.53 2.88 -11.48
N GLU A 142 5.04 2.08 -12.43
CA GLU A 142 3.65 2.14 -12.91
C GLU A 142 2.63 1.86 -11.80
N VAL A 143 2.89 0.88 -10.92
CA VAL A 143 2.05 0.64 -9.73
C VAL A 143 2.03 1.85 -8.79
N ILE A 144 3.20 2.46 -8.55
CA ILE A 144 3.31 3.60 -7.63
C ILE A 144 2.62 4.84 -8.23
N ILE A 145 2.80 5.08 -9.53
CA ILE A 145 2.13 6.17 -10.26
C ILE A 145 0.62 6.00 -10.19
N SER A 146 0.10 4.80 -10.45
CA SER A 146 -1.33 4.51 -10.35
C SER A 146 -1.88 4.83 -8.95
N ASN A 147 -1.10 4.59 -7.89
CA ASN A 147 -1.48 4.96 -6.52
C ASN A 147 -1.50 6.48 -6.29
N ILE A 148 -0.60 7.24 -6.92
CA ILE A 148 -0.62 8.72 -6.87
C ILE A 148 -1.84 9.26 -7.63
N GLU A 149 -2.19 8.65 -8.77
CA GLU A 149 -3.32 9.06 -9.60
C GLU A 149 -4.67 8.95 -8.86
N ILE A 150 -4.83 8.00 -7.94
CA ILE A 150 -6.01 7.91 -7.05
C ILE A 150 -6.23 9.22 -6.31
N PHE A 151 -5.16 9.82 -5.77
CA PHE A 151 -5.26 11.10 -5.06
C PHE A 151 -5.51 12.28 -6.00
N TYR A 152 -4.94 12.24 -7.20
CA TYR A 152 -5.21 13.26 -8.20
C TYR A 152 -6.67 13.27 -8.64
N SER A 153 -7.35 12.12 -8.60
CA SER A 153 -8.77 12.02 -8.89
C SER A 153 -9.68 12.51 -7.74
N ALA A 154 -9.18 12.47 -6.51
CA ALA A 154 -9.94 12.79 -5.31
C ALA A 154 -9.77 14.26 -4.83
N ASP A 155 -8.66 14.91 -5.21
CA ASP A 155 -8.37 16.30 -4.87
C ASP A 155 -8.85 17.27 -5.98
N LYS A 156 -9.29 18.48 -5.60
CA LYS A 156 -9.72 19.52 -6.55
C LYS A 156 -8.54 20.23 -7.22
N ASP A 157 -7.39 20.28 -6.57
CA ASP A 157 -6.17 20.91 -7.07
C ASP A 157 -4.91 20.11 -6.65
N PRO A 158 -4.77 18.86 -7.13
CA PRO A 158 -3.71 17.96 -6.68
C PRO A 158 -2.29 18.45 -6.97
N ARG A 159 -2.10 19.27 -8.01
CA ARG A 159 -0.76 19.82 -8.34
C ARG A 159 -0.31 20.83 -7.31
N SER A 160 -1.23 21.62 -6.78
CA SER A 160 -0.98 22.55 -5.69
C SER A 160 -0.81 21.83 -4.35
N THR A 161 -1.64 20.80 -4.10
CA THR A 161 -1.57 20.00 -2.87
C THR A 161 -0.31 19.12 -2.79
N PHE A 162 0.15 18.57 -3.92
CA PHE A 162 1.26 17.60 -3.98
C PHE A 162 2.37 17.99 -4.98
N PRO A 163 3.02 19.16 -4.81
CA PRO A 163 3.97 19.68 -5.80
C PRO A 163 5.21 18.78 -5.99
N GLU A 164 5.65 18.08 -4.94
CA GLU A 164 6.79 17.17 -5.03
C GLU A 164 6.48 15.91 -5.86
N ALA A 165 5.25 15.39 -5.74
CA ALA A 165 4.80 14.27 -6.54
C ALA A 165 4.72 14.66 -8.02
N ASP A 166 4.17 15.84 -8.31
CA ASP A 166 4.05 16.38 -9.66
C ASP A 166 5.42 16.54 -10.34
N ALA A 167 6.36 17.20 -9.67
CA ALA A 167 7.73 17.37 -10.17
C ALA A 167 8.41 16.03 -10.47
N ARG A 168 8.17 15.00 -9.65
CA ARG A 168 8.73 13.66 -9.87
C ARG A 168 8.08 12.94 -11.05
N LEU A 169 6.77 13.07 -11.23
CA LEU A 169 6.07 12.52 -12.39
C LEU A 169 6.59 13.15 -13.69
N GLU A 170 6.79 14.47 -13.72
CA GLU A 170 7.37 15.18 -14.87
C GLU A 170 8.80 14.71 -15.19
N GLU A 171 9.63 14.51 -14.18
CA GLU A 171 10.99 13.99 -14.35
C GLU A 171 10.98 12.60 -15.00
N ILE A 172 10.14 11.69 -14.50
CA ILE A 172 10.01 10.34 -15.06
C ILE A 172 9.52 10.40 -16.51
N GLN A 173 8.55 11.27 -16.82
CA GLN A 173 8.07 11.47 -18.19
C GLN A 173 9.18 11.99 -19.12
N ARG A 174 9.97 12.97 -18.67
CA ARG A 174 11.13 13.49 -19.42
C ARG A 174 12.19 12.41 -19.67
N SER A 175 12.49 11.57 -18.67
CA SER A 175 13.44 10.47 -18.84
C SER A 175 12.94 9.42 -19.84
N ARG A 176 11.64 9.12 -19.82
CA ARG A 176 11.00 8.17 -20.76
C ARG A 176 11.03 8.69 -22.20
N SER A 177 10.63 9.94 -22.43
CA SER A 177 10.66 10.56 -23.77
C SER A 177 12.08 10.62 -24.35
N THR A 178 13.07 10.97 -23.52
CA THR A 178 14.48 10.96 -23.90
C THR A 178 14.95 9.57 -24.32
N THR A 179 14.60 8.54 -23.54
CA THR A 179 14.98 7.14 -23.84
C THR A 179 14.37 6.67 -25.17
N GLU A 180 13.12 7.04 -25.43
CA GLU A 180 12.44 6.67 -26.67
C GLU A 180 13.02 7.40 -27.90
N ALA A 181 13.40 8.67 -27.74
CA ALA A 181 14.07 9.44 -28.78
C ALA A 181 15.45 8.85 -29.13
N VAL A 182 16.25 8.48 -28.12
CA VAL A 182 17.54 7.80 -28.31
C VAL A 182 17.35 6.45 -29.00
N ARG A 183 16.36 5.67 -28.59
CA ARG A 183 16.04 4.38 -29.23
C ARG A 183 15.70 4.58 -30.70
N LYS A 184 14.79 5.51 -31.03
CA LYS A 184 14.42 5.82 -32.43
C LYS A 184 15.62 6.24 -33.26
N SER A 185 16.50 7.08 -32.71
CA SER A 185 17.74 7.51 -33.36
C SER A 185 18.70 6.34 -33.63
N LEU A 186 18.92 5.47 -32.64
CA LEU A 186 19.76 4.27 -32.79
C LEU A 186 19.18 3.30 -33.84
N PHE A 187 17.86 3.12 -33.88
CA PHE A 187 17.22 2.29 -34.90
C PHE A 187 17.34 2.90 -36.31
N SER A 188 17.23 4.22 -36.47
CA SER A 188 17.44 4.90 -37.76
C SER A 188 18.90 4.88 -38.23
N MET A 189 19.87 4.88 -37.30
CA MET A 189 21.29 4.76 -37.64
C MET A 189 21.69 3.33 -38.02
N ARG A 190 21.06 2.31 -37.42
CA ARG A 190 21.39 0.90 -37.64
C ARG A 190 20.74 0.30 -38.90
N PHE A 191 19.68 0.94 -39.38
CA PHE A 191 19.02 0.61 -40.66
C PHE A 191 18.73 1.91 -41.42
N PRO A 192 19.72 2.50 -42.10
CA PRO A 192 19.44 3.55 -43.06
C PRO A 192 18.60 2.89 -44.17
N LEU A 193 17.29 3.13 -44.15
CA LEU A 193 16.42 2.75 -45.25
C LEU A 193 17.03 3.37 -46.51
N GLY A 194 17.51 2.50 -47.39
CA GLY A 194 17.89 2.87 -48.75
C GLY A 194 16.71 3.61 -49.36
N GLN A 195 16.93 4.89 -49.66
CA GLN A 195 16.00 5.64 -50.49
C GLN A 195 16.01 4.98 -51.88
N PRO A 196 14.83 4.81 -52.51
CA PRO A 196 14.73 4.30 -53.88
C PRO A 196 15.43 5.21 -54.90
#